data_AF-A0A955UHN4-F1
#
_entry.id   AF-A0A955UHN4-F1
#
_cell.length_a   1.000
_cell.length_b   1.000
_cell.length_c   1.000
_cell.angle_alpha   90.00
_cell.angle_beta   90.00
_cell.angle_gamma   90.00
#
_symmetry.space_group_name_H-M   'P 1'
#
loop_
_entity.id
_entity.type
_entity.pdbx_description
1 polymer ?
#
loop_
_entity_poly.entity_id
_entity_poly.type
_entity_poly.pdbx_seq_one_letter_code
_entity_poly.pdbx_strand_id
1 'polypeptide(L)'
;MSESRGVGRIGGVRRGRGRLAYVCALGLACLAIAFEASAACQSGDSCGGLSACTAGCVNYTCSPTGFFQPAGVLPSGAPCQGVTTGACQACTCGSLGAQIISNLSAGTSCGTNTTCESNTCNGSGVCQTSFASSGTVCGTVTSCESDLCDGAGACAPSYELPGTTCGANGETCDGGGMCVAPPPAAGALNPGALLVYYGIPSLINGAAGDLDVAAATLGAYDVVVLGAGLEVPAGQPGHLAEHANTVAIVARPAMTDTLVFGYIDLGVANTTGPLSNFAIAEIVQRADWWLNVVGADGIFLDDYGYDFCVSRQRQNDAIAGIRTLSTGAPIPIVANAFRPDDVFGTQTTHAFATPWCDATVPDPVFVPNPGQIASLLSADDYYFYESHQLINGDFEANDYAFDWQFKSQYLANAQASLDFGILSTTTIDGADVYDELAFFYSWYSAALYGHDATGWGEVLFSAPTSEAPFRARPAVDVGDVFLTSPGQSVDFVEWSRDTDAGRIWIDTQTHESGFVPEPAGGAALAAGLLGLHALARLRRRSARG
;
A
#
# COMPACT_ATOMS: atom_id res chain seq x y z
N MET A 1 -10.89 -14.98 -60.57
CA MET A 1 -9.61 -15.11 -61.29
C MET A 1 -8.78 -16.06 -60.44
N SER A 2 -8.61 -17.31 -60.88
CA SER A 2 -7.38 -17.81 -61.54
C SER A 2 -6.28 -18.11 -60.51
N GLU A 3 -5.60 -19.25 -60.41
CA GLU A 3 -5.56 -20.59 -61.06
C GLU A 3 -4.58 -21.43 -60.17
N SER A 4 -4.37 -22.74 -60.21
CA SER A 4 -4.96 -23.90 -60.89
C SER A 4 -4.55 -25.19 -60.10
N ARG A 5 -4.89 -26.38 -60.61
CA ARG A 5 -4.72 -27.70 -59.96
C ARG A 5 -3.31 -28.28 -60.12
N GLY A 6 -2.89 -29.17 -59.21
CA GLY A 6 -1.76 -30.08 -59.43
C GLY A 6 -1.78 -31.28 -58.48
N VAL A 7 -2.08 -32.48 -58.99
CA VAL A 7 -2.13 -33.75 -58.22
C VAL A 7 -1.02 -34.69 -58.69
N GLY A 8 -0.31 -35.36 -57.78
CA GLY A 8 0.64 -36.42 -58.09
C GLY A 8 0.97 -37.31 -56.90
N ARG A 9 0.64 -38.61 -56.98
CA ARG A 9 0.97 -39.67 -55.99
C ARG A 9 2.14 -40.55 -56.46
N ILE A 10 2.62 -41.36 -55.51
CA ILE A 10 3.54 -42.54 -55.55
C ILE A 10 4.93 -42.17 -54.95
N GLY A 11 5.55 -42.97 -54.05
CA GLY A 11 5.19 -44.31 -53.54
C GLY A 11 5.69 -44.60 -52.10
N GLY A 12 6.17 -45.82 -51.84
CA GLY A 12 6.84 -46.21 -50.58
C GLY A 12 8.35 -45.91 -50.60
N VAL A 13 9.10 -45.95 -49.49
CA VAL A 13 9.33 -47.12 -48.60
C VAL A 13 9.48 -46.72 -47.11
N ARG A 14 9.52 -47.72 -46.20
CA ARG A 14 9.33 -47.65 -44.73
C ARG A 14 10.60 -47.41 -43.88
N ARG A 15 10.38 -46.73 -42.74
CA ARG A 15 11.12 -46.78 -41.44
C ARG A 15 12.56 -46.20 -41.42
N GLY A 16 13.07 -45.67 -40.30
CA GLY A 16 12.57 -45.68 -38.90
C GLY A 16 12.60 -44.30 -38.20
N ARG A 17 12.08 -44.25 -36.97
CA ARG A 17 11.90 -43.02 -36.17
C ARG A 17 13.07 -42.79 -35.19
N GLY A 18 13.56 -41.56 -35.12
CA GLY A 18 14.01 -40.93 -33.87
C GLY A 18 13.04 -39.80 -33.52
N ARG A 19 12.61 -39.68 -32.26
CA ARG A 19 11.70 -38.60 -31.82
C ARG A 19 12.52 -37.47 -31.21
N LEU A 20 12.39 -36.26 -31.73
CA LEU A 20 12.45 -35.07 -30.87
C LEU A 20 11.05 -34.85 -30.27
N ALA A 21 11.01 -34.49 -29.00
CA ALA A 21 9.82 -33.92 -28.36
C ALA A 21 10.14 -32.46 -28.04
N TYR A 22 9.31 -31.53 -28.53
CA TYR A 22 9.28 -30.16 -28.03
C TYR A 22 8.25 -30.08 -26.90
N VAL A 23 8.62 -29.39 -25.82
CA VAL A 23 7.69 -28.80 -24.87
C VAL A 23 8.04 -27.32 -24.81
N CYS A 24 7.09 -26.46 -25.16
CA CYS A 24 7.18 -25.02 -24.97
C CYS A 24 6.07 -24.59 -24.02
N ALA A 25 6.42 -23.81 -23.00
CA ALA A 25 5.48 -23.00 -22.24
C ALA A 25 6.12 -21.63 -21.99
N LEU A 26 5.42 -20.59 -22.46
CA LEU A 26 5.46 -19.19 -21.99
C LEU A 26 6.84 -18.51 -21.77
N GLY A 27 7.17 -17.58 -22.67
CA GLY A 27 7.39 -16.20 -22.21
C GLY A 27 8.79 -15.71 -21.84
N LEU A 28 9.87 -16.45 -22.09
CA LEU A 28 11.23 -15.90 -22.02
C LEU A 28 12.08 -16.23 -23.26
N ALA A 29 13.10 -15.43 -23.50
CA ALA A 29 13.97 -15.55 -24.66
C ALA A 29 14.61 -16.94 -24.75
N CYS A 30 14.37 -17.65 -25.86
CA CYS A 30 15.10 -18.87 -26.19
C CYS A 30 16.57 -18.55 -26.47
N LEU A 31 17.37 -18.45 -25.41
CA LEU A 31 18.80 -18.65 -25.53
C LEU A 31 19.00 -20.07 -26.07
N ALA A 32 19.45 -20.16 -27.32
CA ALA A 32 19.81 -21.44 -27.92
C ALA A 32 21.10 -21.96 -27.24
N ILE A 33 20.93 -22.57 -26.05
CA ILE A 33 21.95 -23.41 -25.46
C ILE A 33 22.09 -24.59 -26.41
N ALA A 34 23.03 -24.48 -27.34
CA ALA A 34 23.55 -25.62 -28.05
C ALA A 34 24.16 -26.55 -27.01
N PHE A 35 23.38 -27.54 -26.56
CA PHE A 35 23.96 -28.76 -26.05
C PHE A 35 24.73 -29.38 -27.21
N GLU A 36 26.00 -28.99 -27.32
CA GLU A 36 27.02 -29.84 -27.91
C GLU A 36 27.14 -31.08 -27.02
N ALA A 37 26.17 -31.98 -27.17
CA ALA A 37 26.39 -33.38 -26.95
C ALA A 37 27.51 -33.77 -27.91
N SER A 38 28.74 -33.70 -27.41
CA SER A 38 29.94 -34.19 -28.07
C SER A 38 29.74 -35.67 -28.28
N ALA A 39 29.15 -36.02 -29.42
CA ALA A 39 28.90 -37.38 -29.82
C ALA A 39 30.26 -38.09 -29.83
N ALA A 40 30.47 -38.98 -28.86
CA ALA A 40 31.75 -39.62 -28.62
C ALA A 40 32.10 -40.51 -29.81
N CYS A 41 32.77 -39.93 -30.78
CA CYS A 41 33.05 -40.53 -32.07
C CYS A 41 34.25 -41.48 -31.99
N GLN A 42 34.13 -42.64 -32.61
CA GLN A 42 35.18 -43.63 -32.68
C GLN A 42 35.46 -44.02 -34.13
N SER A 43 36.58 -44.72 -34.36
CA SER A 43 36.93 -45.20 -35.69
C SER A 43 35.87 -46.17 -36.20
N GLY A 44 35.26 -45.87 -37.35
CA GLY A 44 34.18 -46.66 -37.93
C GLY A 44 32.76 -46.22 -37.57
N ASP A 45 32.59 -45.19 -36.73
CA ASP A 45 31.28 -44.56 -36.55
C ASP A 45 30.88 -43.75 -37.80
N SER A 46 29.59 -43.72 -38.12
CA SER A 46 29.06 -42.91 -39.22
C SER A 46 29.15 -41.43 -38.89
N CYS A 47 29.63 -40.61 -39.83
CA CYS A 47 29.93 -39.20 -39.55
C CYS A 47 28.70 -38.33 -39.26
N GLY A 48 27.49 -38.77 -39.65
CA GLY A 48 26.24 -38.05 -39.40
C GLY A 48 26.12 -36.65 -40.04
N GLY A 49 27.07 -36.25 -40.89
CA GLY A 49 27.18 -34.90 -41.46
C GLY A 49 28.34 -34.06 -40.91
N LEU A 50 29.04 -34.53 -39.86
CA LEU A 50 30.24 -33.89 -39.33
C LEU A 50 31.47 -34.19 -40.19
N SER A 51 32.35 -33.20 -40.39
CA SER A 51 33.59 -33.35 -41.16
C SER A 51 34.77 -33.87 -40.33
N ALA A 52 34.79 -33.55 -39.05
CA ALA A 52 35.78 -34.00 -38.06
C ALA A 52 35.18 -33.99 -36.65
N CYS A 53 35.85 -34.66 -35.72
CA CYS A 53 35.51 -34.69 -34.30
C CYS A 53 36.75 -35.11 -33.49
N THR A 54 36.70 -34.95 -32.17
CA THR A 54 37.77 -35.37 -31.26
C THR A 54 37.18 -36.18 -30.12
N ALA A 55 37.73 -37.35 -29.84
CA ALA A 55 37.33 -38.19 -28.71
C ALA A 55 38.56 -38.68 -27.96
N GLY A 56 38.55 -38.49 -26.64
CA GLY A 56 39.73 -38.66 -25.80
C GLY A 56 40.86 -37.74 -26.25
N CYS A 57 41.88 -38.36 -26.84
CA CYS A 57 43.11 -37.71 -27.29
C CYS A 57 43.40 -37.96 -28.78
N VAL A 58 42.38 -38.37 -29.53
CA VAL A 58 42.48 -38.67 -30.96
C VAL A 58 41.52 -37.77 -31.72
N ASN A 59 42.05 -37.08 -32.73
CA ASN A 59 41.27 -36.39 -33.75
C ASN A 59 40.86 -37.39 -34.82
N TYR A 60 39.61 -37.38 -35.22
CA TYR A 60 39.06 -38.17 -36.32
C TYR A 60 38.55 -37.25 -37.42
N THR A 61 38.76 -37.64 -38.68
CA THR A 61 38.16 -36.98 -39.85
C THR A 61 37.20 -37.94 -40.54
N CYS A 62 36.16 -37.39 -41.16
CA CYS A 62 35.24 -38.18 -41.94
C CYS A 62 35.91 -38.64 -43.24
N SER A 63 35.99 -39.95 -43.45
CA SER A 63 36.49 -40.52 -44.71
C SER A 63 35.46 -40.37 -45.84
N PRO A 64 35.87 -40.43 -47.12
CA PRO A 64 34.94 -40.40 -48.26
C PRO A 64 33.88 -41.52 -48.27
N THR A 65 34.04 -42.55 -47.44
CA THR A 65 33.06 -43.64 -47.27
C THR A 65 31.97 -43.33 -46.24
N GLY A 66 32.00 -42.17 -45.59
CA GLY A 66 30.99 -41.72 -44.63
C GLY A 66 31.23 -42.16 -43.18
N PHE A 67 32.43 -42.64 -42.87
CA PHE A 67 32.83 -43.11 -41.53
C PHE A 67 34.08 -42.39 -41.02
N PHE A 68 34.14 -42.15 -39.70
CA PHE A 68 35.30 -41.53 -39.05
C PHE A 68 36.54 -42.42 -39.08
N GLN A 69 37.70 -41.82 -39.38
CA GLN A 69 39.01 -42.46 -39.32
C GLN A 69 40.01 -41.60 -38.54
N PRO A 70 41.00 -42.20 -37.84
CA PRO A 70 41.98 -41.44 -37.06
C PRO A 70 42.83 -40.53 -37.96
N ALA A 71 42.85 -39.24 -37.63
CA ALA A 71 43.57 -38.19 -38.36
C ALA A 71 44.85 -37.73 -37.64
N GLY A 72 44.93 -37.92 -36.32
CA GLY A 72 46.10 -37.61 -35.51
C GLY A 72 45.82 -37.70 -34.01
N VAL A 73 46.88 -37.68 -33.20
CA VAL A 73 46.77 -37.57 -31.74
C VAL A 73 46.91 -36.11 -31.30
N LEU A 74 46.24 -35.72 -30.23
CA LEU A 74 46.44 -34.40 -29.61
C LEU A 74 47.86 -34.27 -29.03
N PRO A 75 48.41 -33.04 -28.94
CA PRO A 75 49.71 -32.81 -28.32
C PRO A 75 49.77 -33.30 -26.87
N SER A 76 50.96 -33.73 -26.43
CA SER A 76 51.17 -34.13 -25.04
C SER A 76 50.87 -32.94 -24.10
N GLY A 77 50.04 -33.16 -23.08
CA GLY A 77 49.55 -32.14 -22.15
C GLY A 77 48.26 -31.43 -22.57
N ALA A 78 47.73 -31.64 -23.78
CA ALA A 78 46.44 -31.09 -24.19
C ALA A 78 45.27 -31.71 -23.39
N PRO A 79 44.19 -30.97 -23.09
CA PRO A 79 43.03 -31.52 -22.39
C PRO A 79 42.25 -32.50 -23.27
N CYS A 80 41.90 -33.66 -22.72
CA CYS A 80 41.09 -34.65 -23.43
C CYS A 80 39.68 -34.12 -23.72
N GLN A 81 39.08 -34.54 -24.84
CA GLN A 81 37.71 -34.17 -25.22
C GLN A 81 36.76 -35.35 -25.08
N GLY A 82 35.52 -35.12 -24.64
CA GLY A 82 34.51 -36.17 -24.49
C GLY A 82 34.79 -37.22 -23.41
N VAL A 83 35.66 -36.91 -22.43
CA VAL A 83 35.96 -37.78 -21.27
C VAL A 83 35.25 -37.23 -20.04
N THR A 84 34.38 -38.02 -19.42
CA THR A 84 33.77 -37.65 -18.14
C THR A 84 34.78 -37.83 -17.01
N THR A 85 35.38 -36.74 -16.54
CA THR A 85 36.20 -36.73 -15.32
C THR A 85 35.34 -36.43 -14.09
N GLY A 86 35.76 -36.90 -12.91
CA GLY A 86 35.19 -36.43 -11.66
C GLY A 86 35.54 -34.95 -11.39
N ALA A 87 34.78 -34.27 -10.52
CA ALA A 87 34.96 -32.85 -10.21
C ALA A 87 36.37 -32.47 -9.66
N CYS A 88 37.18 -33.46 -9.29
CA CYS A 88 38.57 -33.30 -8.84
C CYS A 88 39.60 -34.03 -9.72
N GLN A 89 39.28 -34.21 -10.99
CA GLN A 89 40.14 -34.90 -11.96
C GLN A 89 40.26 -34.11 -13.25
N ALA A 90 41.47 -34.03 -13.78
CA ALA A 90 41.75 -33.53 -15.13
C ALA A 90 42.14 -34.71 -16.03
N CYS A 91 41.75 -34.65 -17.31
CA CYS A 91 42.26 -35.56 -18.33
C CYS A 91 43.20 -34.79 -19.25
N THR A 92 44.42 -35.30 -19.42
CA THR A 92 45.42 -34.76 -20.35
C THR A 92 45.93 -35.84 -21.29
N CYS A 93 46.42 -35.44 -22.45
CA CYS A 93 46.91 -36.37 -23.47
C CYS A 93 48.40 -36.71 -23.28
N GLY A 94 48.74 -37.98 -23.40
CA GLY A 94 50.12 -38.46 -23.49
C GLY A 94 50.65 -38.43 -24.93
N SER A 95 51.97 -38.60 -25.08
CA SER A 95 52.71 -38.54 -26.35
C SER A 95 52.31 -39.56 -27.44
N LEU A 96 51.42 -40.50 -27.13
CA LEU A 96 50.89 -41.52 -28.05
C LEU A 96 49.34 -41.48 -28.15
N GLY A 97 48.70 -40.37 -27.76
CA GLY A 97 47.23 -40.28 -27.74
C GLY A 97 46.56 -41.09 -26.62
N ALA A 98 47.32 -41.55 -25.64
CA ALA A 98 46.79 -42.13 -24.41
C ALA A 98 46.15 -41.03 -23.55
N GLN A 99 45.01 -41.33 -22.93
CA GLN A 99 44.38 -40.46 -21.93
C GLN A 99 45.08 -40.65 -20.58
N ILE A 100 45.46 -39.56 -19.93
CA ILE A 100 46.07 -39.53 -18.60
C ILE A 100 45.11 -38.80 -17.67
N ILE A 101 44.43 -39.55 -16.81
CA ILE A 101 43.62 -38.98 -15.73
C ILE A 101 44.55 -38.66 -14.56
N SER A 102 44.60 -37.41 -14.15
CA SER A 102 45.29 -36.96 -12.94
C SER A 102 44.30 -36.37 -11.95
N ASN A 103 44.58 -36.55 -10.66
CA ASN A 103 43.85 -35.86 -9.61
C ASN A 103 44.30 -34.39 -9.56
N LEU A 104 43.36 -33.47 -9.37
CA LEU A 104 43.67 -32.08 -9.08
C LEU A 104 44.33 -31.95 -7.70
N SER A 105 45.17 -30.93 -7.54
CA SER A 105 45.87 -30.62 -6.29
C SER A 105 44.92 -30.45 -5.11
N ALA A 106 45.43 -30.72 -3.91
CA ALA A 106 44.68 -30.42 -2.68
C ALA A 106 44.37 -28.91 -2.61
N GLY A 107 43.14 -28.55 -2.25
CA GLY A 107 42.67 -27.16 -2.18
C GLY A 107 42.15 -26.57 -3.49
N THR A 108 42.18 -27.29 -4.62
CA THR A 108 41.52 -26.82 -5.86
C THR A 108 40.01 -26.86 -5.72
N SER A 109 39.30 -25.77 -6.04
CA SER A 109 37.83 -25.69 -5.97
C SER A 109 37.15 -26.72 -6.88
N CYS A 110 36.04 -27.29 -6.43
CA CYS A 110 35.29 -28.32 -7.15
C CYS A 110 33.79 -28.27 -6.82
N GLY A 111 32.92 -28.75 -7.72
CA GLY A 111 31.47 -28.70 -7.50
C GLY A 111 30.91 -27.27 -7.55
N THR A 112 29.75 -27.07 -6.92
CA THR A 112 29.17 -25.75 -6.66
C THR A 112 29.76 -25.16 -5.39
N ASN A 113 30.11 -23.87 -5.40
CA ASN A 113 30.49 -23.13 -4.19
C ASN A 113 29.52 -21.96 -4.02
N THR A 114 29.16 -21.67 -2.78
CA THR A 114 28.28 -20.55 -2.37
C THR A 114 28.96 -19.76 -1.25
N THR A 115 28.33 -18.71 -0.72
CA THR A 115 28.86 -18.03 0.47
C THR A 115 28.95 -18.95 1.70
N CYS A 116 28.11 -20.00 1.76
CA CYS A 116 28.09 -20.99 2.85
C CYS A 116 28.79 -22.32 2.51
N GLU A 117 29.21 -22.54 1.25
CA GLU A 117 29.84 -23.78 0.79
C GLU A 117 31.18 -23.52 0.07
N SER A 118 32.26 -24.11 0.58
CA SER A 118 33.60 -24.08 -0.04
C SER A 118 34.09 -25.50 -0.26
N ASN A 119 33.79 -26.03 -1.44
CA ASN A 119 34.07 -27.41 -1.81
C ASN A 119 35.44 -27.47 -2.52
N THR A 120 36.35 -28.32 -2.02
CA THR A 120 37.74 -28.40 -2.49
C THR A 120 38.26 -29.83 -2.63
N CYS A 121 39.19 -30.03 -3.57
CA CYS A 121 39.81 -31.31 -3.82
C CYS A 121 40.78 -31.73 -2.73
N ASN A 122 40.86 -33.02 -2.44
CA ASN A 122 41.77 -33.58 -1.43
C ASN A 122 43.12 -34.08 -1.98
N GLY A 123 43.48 -33.76 -3.22
CA GLY A 123 44.66 -34.30 -3.91
C GLY A 123 44.53 -35.77 -4.37
N SER A 124 43.51 -36.50 -3.90
CA SER A 124 43.26 -37.91 -4.20
C SER A 124 42.06 -38.12 -5.15
N GLY A 125 41.59 -37.06 -5.80
CA GLY A 125 40.50 -37.10 -6.79
C GLY A 125 39.10 -37.00 -6.21
N VAL A 126 38.96 -36.78 -4.89
CA VAL A 126 37.68 -36.60 -4.21
C VAL A 126 37.46 -35.10 -3.92
N CYS A 127 36.27 -34.62 -4.25
CA CYS A 127 35.79 -33.30 -3.84
C CYS A 127 35.25 -33.40 -2.41
N GLN A 128 35.85 -32.66 -1.48
CA GLN A 128 35.40 -32.58 -0.10
C GLN A 128 34.53 -31.35 0.08
N THR A 129 33.35 -31.55 0.66
CA THR A 129 32.47 -30.46 1.03
C THR A 129 32.93 -29.82 2.34
N SER A 130 32.98 -28.49 2.40
CA SER A 130 33.18 -27.77 3.66
C SER A 130 32.20 -26.60 3.76
N PHE A 131 31.60 -26.45 4.93
CA PHE A 131 30.60 -25.43 5.20
C PHE A 131 31.21 -24.28 6.00
N ALA A 132 30.72 -23.07 5.75
CA ALA A 132 30.98 -21.94 6.63
C ALA A 132 30.44 -22.24 8.03
N SER A 133 31.02 -21.62 9.07
CA SER A 133 30.49 -21.73 10.43
C SER A 133 29.06 -21.20 10.51
N SER A 134 28.25 -21.80 11.40
CA SER A 134 26.95 -21.22 11.74
C SER A 134 27.13 -19.76 12.21
N GLY A 135 26.28 -18.86 11.69
CA GLY A 135 26.39 -17.42 11.95
C GLY A 135 27.35 -16.65 11.04
N THR A 136 27.90 -17.27 9.98
CA THR A 136 28.60 -16.53 8.92
C THR A 136 27.60 -15.81 8.03
N VAL A 137 27.74 -14.49 7.88
CA VAL A 137 26.89 -13.67 6.99
C VAL A 137 26.99 -14.15 5.55
N CYS A 138 25.83 -14.34 4.89
CA CYS A 138 25.75 -14.94 3.56
C CYS A 138 24.87 -14.21 2.55
N GLY A 139 24.08 -13.22 2.97
CA GLY A 139 23.16 -12.45 2.13
C GLY A 139 22.89 -11.05 2.67
N THR A 140 21.62 -10.67 2.78
CA THR A 140 21.16 -9.36 3.24
C THR A 140 21.54 -9.10 4.69
N VAL A 141 21.94 -7.86 4.98
CA VAL A 141 22.12 -7.34 6.35
C VAL A 141 21.47 -5.97 6.43
N THR A 142 20.37 -5.87 7.15
CA THR A 142 19.71 -4.62 7.54
C THR A 142 19.78 -4.45 9.05
N SER A 143 19.08 -3.46 9.60
CA SER A 143 18.84 -3.34 11.04
C SER A 143 17.84 -4.36 11.61
N CYS A 144 17.15 -5.14 10.76
CA CYS A 144 16.07 -6.06 11.14
C CYS A 144 16.20 -7.46 10.53
N GLU A 145 17.15 -7.67 9.63
CA GLU A 145 17.43 -8.94 8.95
C GLU A 145 18.95 -9.15 8.90
N SER A 146 19.39 -10.39 9.12
CA SER A 146 20.74 -10.85 8.82
C SER A 146 20.68 -12.26 8.26
N ASP A 147 21.03 -12.41 6.99
CA ASP A 147 21.14 -13.71 6.35
C ASP A 147 22.42 -14.43 6.84
N LEU A 148 22.24 -15.56 7.51
CA LEU A 148 23.31 -16.32 8.16
C LEU A 148 23.39 -17.76 7.64
N CYS A 149 24.61 -18.28 7.51
CA CYS A 149 24.84 -19.68 7.23
C CYS A 149 24.36 -20.55 8.40
N ASP A 150 23.69 -21.65 8.09
CA ASP A 150 23.20 -22.64 9.07
C ASP A 150 24.29 -23.59 9.59
N GLY A 151 25.45 -23.63 8.93
CA GLY A 151 26.53 -24.59 9.20
C GLY A 151 26.40 -25.93 8.45
N ALA A 152 25.37 -26.10 7.63
CA ALA A 152 25.11 -27.24 6.76
C ALA A 152 25.10 -26.88 5.26
N GLY A 153 25.32 -25.61 4.92
CA GLY A 153 25.52 -25.10 3.55
C GLY A 153 24.41 -24.17 3.05
N ALA A 154 23.32 -24.03 3.80
CA ALA A 154 22.23 -23.12 3.45
C ALA A 154 22.48 -21.71 4.03
N CYS A 155 22.06 -20.71 3.26
CA CYS A 155 21.91 -19.34 3.72
C CYS A 155 20.46 -19.14 4.14
N ALA A 156 20.23 -18.80 5.41
CA ALA A 156 18.89 -18.65 5.98
C ALA A 156 18.70 -17.24 6.56
N PRO A 157 17.54 -16.60 6.34
CA PRO A 157 17.26 -15.30 6.94
C PRO A 157 17.09 -15.44 8.45
N SER A 158 17.74 -14.55 9.20
CA SER A 158 17.52 -14.36 10.63
C SER A 158 16.91 -12.99 10.86
N TYR A 159 15.64 -12.96 11.25
CA TYR A 159 14.93 -11.72 11.57
C TYR A 159 15.11 -11.33 13.03
N GLU A 160 15.25 -10.04 13.28
CA GLU A 160 15.17 -9.49 14.64
C GLU A 160 13.73 -9.56 15.16
N LEU A 161 13.57 -9.60 16.48
CA LEU A 161 12.24 -9.71 17.11
C LEU A 161 11.38 -8.47 16.79
N PRO A 162 10.05 -8.64 16.60
CA PRO A 162 9.13 -7.50 16.50
C PRO A 162 9.30 -6.52 17.66
N GLY A 163 9.31 -5.23 17.36
CA GLY A 163 9.55 -4.18 18.36
C GLY A 163 11.03 -3.87 18.65
N THR A 164 11.98 -4.60 18.06
CA THR A 164 13.41 -4.27 18.17
C THR A 164 13.69 -2.93 17.51
N THR A 165 14.27 -1.96 18.23
CA THR A 165 14.52 -0.61 17.71
C THR A 165 15.43 -0.65 16.49
N CYS A 166 15.01 0.00 15.41
CA CYS A 166 15.75 0.11 14.17
C CYS A 166 15.73 1.56 13.67
N GLY A 167 16.55 1.87 12.67
CA GLY A 167 16.63 3.22 12.13
C GLY A 167 17.04 4.29 13.15
N ALA A 168 16.57 5.52 12.94
CA ALA A 168 16.95 6.69 13.74
C ALA A 168 15.75 7.46 14.31
N ASN A 169 14.53 7.15 13.83
CA ASN A 169 13.34 7.96 14.09
C ASN A 169 12.31 7.24 15.01
N GLY A 170 12.79 6.32 15.86
CA GLY A 170 11.93 5.53 16.75
C GLY A 170 11.24 4.34 16.08
N GLU A 171 11.68 3.97 14.88
CA GLU A 171 11.21 2.82 14.12
C GLU A 171 11.55 1.49 14.85
N THR A 172 10.78 0.45 14.55
CA THR A 172 10.95 -0.90 15.11
C THR A 172 10.84 -1.97 14.05
N CYS A 173 11.52 -3.11 14.23
CA CYS A 173 11.41 -4.23 13.32
C CYS A 173 10.01 -4.85 13.34
N ASP A 174 9.52 -5.30 12.18
CA ASP A 174 8.23 -5.97 12.00
C ASP A 174 8.27 -7.49 12.22
N GLY A 175 9.46 -8.08 12.30
CA GLY A 175 9.69 -9.53 12.32
C GLY A 175 9.71 -10.21 10.95
N GLY A 176 9.46 -9.45 9.87
CA GLY A 176 9.63 -9.83 8.47
C GLY A 176 10.90 -9.27 7.81
N GLY A 177 11.73 -8.54 8.58
CA GLY A 177 13.00 -7.98 8.14
C GLY A 177 12.96 -6.49 7.77
N MET A 178 11.79 -5.84 7.87
CA MET A 178 11.63 -4.42 7.61
C MET A 178 11.66 -3.59 8.88
N CYS A 179 12.17 -2.37 8.75
CA CYS A 179 12.13 -1.35 9.78
C CYS A 179 10.87 -0.50 9.55
N VAL A 180 9.91 -0.54 10.47
CA VAL A 180 8.61 0.13 10.34
C VAL A 180 8.44 1.20 11.41
N ALA A 181 7.66 2.24 11.14
CA ALA A 181 7.34 3.27 12.12
C ALA A 181 6.70 2.64 13.38
N PRO A 182 6.89 3.23 14.58
CA PRO A 182 6.18 2.78 15.77
C PRO A 182 4.66 2.88 15.52
N PRO A 183 3.82 2.02 16.16
CA PRO A 183 2.38 2.09 16.00
C PRO A 183 1.92 3.53 16.28
N PRO A 184 1.09 4.13 15.39
CA PRO A 184 0.69 5.53 15.53
C PRO A 184 0.04 5.78 16.88
N ALA A 185 0.21 7.01 17.39
CA ALA A 185 -0.51 7.47 18.57
C ALA A 185 -2.01 7.27 18.34
N ALA A 186 -2.61 6.38 19.14
CA ALA A 186 -3.95 5.89 18.91
C ALA A 186 -4.97 7.04 18.86
N GLY A 187 -5.67 7.18 17.72
CA GLY A 187 -6.97 7.85 17.68
C GLY A 187 -8.05 6.98 18.34
N ALA A 188 -9.32 7.33 18.18
CA ALA A 188 -10.39 6.61 18.86
C ALA A 188 -10.49 5.13 18.43
N LEU A 189 -10.41 4.22 19.41
CA LEU A 189 -10.64 2.79 19.21
C LEU A 189 -12.09 2.46 18.87
N ASN A 190 -13.03 3.20 19.46
CA ASN A 190 -14.44 3.18 19.11
C ASN A 190 -14.73 4.48 18.33
N PRO A 191 -14.71 4.50 16.98
CA PRO A 191 -14.97 5.70 16.20
C PRO A 191 -16.32 6.32 16.52
N GLY A 192 -16.30 7.61 16.84
CA GLY A 192 -17.47 8.42 17.13
C GLY A 192 -18.41 8.58 15.94
N ALA A 193 -19.57 9.16 16.20
CA ALA A 193 -20.62 9.36 15.24
C ALA A 193 -20.38 10.61 14.37
N LEU A 194 -19.97 10.41 13.11
CA LEU A 194 -19.87 11.49 12.12
C LEU A 194 -21.14 11.59 11.27
N LEU A 195 -21.51 12.83 10.93
CA LEU A 195 -22.44 13.19 9.87
C LEU A 195 -21.83 14.28 8.98
N VAL A 196 -21.87 14.10 7.67
CA VAL A 196 -21.68 15.19 6.69
C VAL A 196 -23.03 15.53 6.08
N TYR A 197 -23.44 16.78 6.20
CA TYR A 197 -24.81 17.21 5.91
C TYR A 197 -24.83 18.54 5.13
N TYR A 198 -25.13 18.42 3.85
CA TYR A 198 -25.28 19.53 2.90
C TYR A 198 -26.76 19.88 2.64
N GLY A 199 -27.69 19.25 3.37
CA GLY A 199 -29.12 19.59 3.38
C GLY A 199 -29.44 20.86 4.19
N ILE A 200 -30.73 21.15 4.36
CA ILE A 200 -31.23 22.30 5.13
C ILE A 200 -31.40 21.87 6.60
N PRO A 201 -30.64 22.41 7.58
CA PRO A 201 -30.65 21.92 8.96
C PRO A 201 -32.02 21.91 9.63
N SER A 202 -32.82 22.96 9.47
CA SER A 202 -34.18 23.06 10.04
C SER A 202 -35.19 22.06 9.45
N LEU A 203 -34.84 21.37 8.38
CA LEU A 203 -35.67 20.36 7.73
C LEU A 203 -35.19 18.92 7.95
N ILE A 204 -34.09 18.71 8.70
CA ILE A 204 -33.48 17.38 8.86
C ILE A 204 -34.48 16.33 9.34
N ASN A 205 -34.54 15.18 8.65
CA ASN A 205 -35.42 14.04 8.97
C ASN A 205 -36.89 14.44 9.19
N GLY A 206 -37.37 15.44 8.44
CA GLY A 206 -38.74 15.94 8.57
C GLY A 206 -39.01 16.86 9.76
N ALA A 207 -37.97 17.46 10.39
CA ALA A 207 -38.12 18.43 11.47
C ALA A 207 -39.01 19.65 11.12
N ALA A 208 -39.19 19.95 9.83
CA ALA A 208 -40.19 20.88 9.30
C ALA A 208 -40.16 22.30 9.91
N GLY A 209 -38.97 22.78 10.29
CA GLY A 209 -38.76 24.09 10.91
C GLY A 209 -38.72 24.07 12.45
N ASP A 210 -38.94 22.92 13.10
CA ASP A 210 -38.75 22.78 14.54
C ASP A 210 -37.25 22.69 14.87
N LEU A 211 -36.71 23.81 15.36
CA LEU A 211 -35.27 23.96 15.63
C LEU A 211 -34.79 23.13 16.81
N ASP A 212 -35.66 22.78 17.77
CA ASP A 212 -35.28 21.94 18.91
C ASP A 212 -35.27 20.46 18.50
N VAL A 213 -36.16 20.03 17.59
CA VAL A 213 -36.10 18.70 16.95
C VAL A 213 -34.87 18.59 16.02
N ALA A 214 -34.59 19.61 15.22
CA ALA A 214 -33.40 19.64 14.35
C ALA A 214 -32.10 19.57 15.17
N ALA A 215 -31.99 20.36 16.25
CA ALA A 215 -30.85 20.32 17.16
C ALA A 215 -30.73 18.97 17.90
N ALA A 216 -31.83 18.35 18.32
CA ALA A 216 -31.79 17.01 18.92
C ALA A 216 -31.39 15.91 17.92
N THR A 217 -31.65 16.11 16.63
CA THR A 217 -31.30 15.16 15.56
C THR A 217 -29.82 15.27 15.18
N LEU A 218 -29.31 16.49 15.00
CA LEU A 218 -27.89 16.74 14.75
C LEU A 218 -27.04 16.46 16.00
N GLY A 219 -27.55 16.81 17.19
CA GLY A 219 -26.93 16.58 18.50
C GLY A 219 -26.80 15.11 18.91
N ALA A 220 -27.33 14.17 18.12
CA ALA A 220 -27.12 12.75 18.31
C ALA A 220 -25.74 12.27 17.78
N TYR A 221 -25.04 13.11 17.01
CA TYR A 221 -23.73 12.82 16.43
C TYR A 221 -22.63 13.51 17.25
N ASP A 222 -21.46 12.87 17.36
CA ASP A 222 -20.28 13.45 18.01
C ASP A 222 -19.62 14.54 17.13
N VAL A 223 -19.75 14.41 15.80
CA VAL A 223 -19.20 15.35 14.82
C VAL A 223 -20.20 15.59 13.67
N VAL A 224 -20.43 16.85 13.32
CA VAL A 224 -21.29 17.28 12.20
C VAL A 224 -20.52 18.25 11.30
N VAL A 225 -20.50 17.99 9.99
CA VAL A 225 -20.07 18.96 8.96
C VAL A 225 -21.31 19.55 8.30
N LEU A 226 -21.44 20.88 8.29
CA LEU A 226 -22.56 21.60 7.69
C LEU A 226 -22.14 22.29 6.37
N GLY A 227 -22.96 22.12 5.32
CA GLY A 227 -22.67 22.60 3.96
C GLY A 227 -22.64 24.13 3.76
N ALA A 228 -22.11 24.53 2.60
CA ALA A 228 -21.86 25.93 2.22
C ALA A 228 -23.11 26.83 2.16
N GLY A 229 -22.90 28.14 2.35
CA GLY A 229 -23.94 29.17 2.24
C GLY A 229 -24.73 29.39 3.53
N LEU A 230 -24.69 28.43 4.45
CA LEU A 230 -25.31 28.51 5.77
C LEU A 230 -24.59 29.51 6.69
N GLU A 231 -23.31 29.79 6.45
CA GLU A 231 -22.53 30.79 7.19
C GLU A 231 -22.91 32.23 6.82
N VAL A 232 -23.42 32.44 5.61
CA VAL A 232 -23.47 33.77 4.98
C VAL A 232 -24.57 34.65 5.61
N PRO A 233 -24.22 35.75 6.31
CA PRO A 233 -25.20 36.58 7.00
C PRO A 233 -26.13 37.34 6.05
N ALA A 234 -27.30 37.73 6.58
CA ALA A 234 -28.30 38.47 5.82
C ALA A 234 -27.73 39.76 5.20
N GLY A 235 -27.91 39.90 3.88
CA GLY A 235 -27.41 41.04 3.09
C GLY A 235 -26.04 40.81 2.43
N GLN A 236 -25.37 39.69 2.68
CA GLN A 236 -24.15 39.30 1.96
C GLN A 236 -24.46 38.46 0.71
N PRO A 237 -23.61 38.48 -0.34
CA PRO A 237 -23.77 37.63 -1.51
C PRO A 237 -23.69 36.14 -1.16
N GLY A 238 -24.68 35.35 -1.61
CA GLY A 238 -24.79 33.92 -1.28
C GLY A 238 -25.59 33.61 -0.01
N HIS A 239 -26.18 34.61 0.65
CA HIS A 239 -27.03 34.41 1.83
C HIS A 239 -28.19 33.43 1.57
N LEU A 240 -28.23 32.35 2.35
CA LEU A 240 -29.38 31.46 2.46
C LEU A 240 -30.29 31.90 3.60
N ALA A 241 -31.61 31.90 3.38
CA ALA A 241 -32.61 32.23 4.41
C ALA A 241 -32.50 31.34 5.67
N GLU A 242 -31.92 30.15 5.49
CA GLU A 242 -31.67 29.17 6.55
C GLU A 242 -30.59 29.60 7.56
N HIS A 243 -29.70 30.54 7.22
CA HIS A 243 -28.61 31.00 8.11
C HIS A 243 -29.08 31.29 9.55
N ALA A 244 -30.20 32.01 9.70
CA ALA A 244 -30.74 32.35 11.02
C ALA A 244 -31.24 31.13 11.80
N ASN A 245 -31.73 30.08 11.12
CA ASN A 245 -32.10 28.83 11.73
C ASN A 245 -30.86 28.03 12.13
N THR A 246 -29.82 27.96 11.28
CA THR A 246 -28.55 27.28 11.58
C THR A 246 -27.88 27.85 12.82
N VAL A 247 -27.73 29.19 12.90
CA VAL A 247 -27.23 29.90 14.10
C VAL A 247 -28.05 29.50 15.33
N ALA A 248 -29.37 29.48 15.20
CA ALA A 248 -30.26 29.14 16.30
C ALA A 248 -30.19 27.65 16.69
N ILE A 249 -29.95 26.72 15.77
CA ILE A 249 -29.82 25.28 15.99
C ILE A 249 -28.50 24.96 16.70
N VAL A 250 -27.38 25.46 16.20
CA VAL A 250 -26.04 25.24 16.78
C VAL A 250 -25.97 25.76 18.23
N ALA A 251 -26.64 26.87 18.53
CA ALA A 251 -26.70 27.43 19.88
C ALA A 251 -27.60 26.65 20.88
N ARG A 252 -28.16 25.48 20.55
CA ARG A 252 -29.06 24.73 21.46
C ARG A 252 -28.31 23.79 22.41
N PRO A 253 -28.83 23.54 23.63
CA PRO A 253 -28.23 22.61 24.58
C PRO A 253 -28.06 21.18 24.05
N ALA A 254 -28.86 20.76 23.07
CA ALA A 254 -28.72 19.44 22.45
C ALA A 254 -27.44 19.29 21.60
N MET A 255 -26.83 20.40 21.16
CA MET A 255 -25.60 20.42 20.37
C MET A 255 -24.33 20.53 21.24
N THR A 256 -24.45 20.65 22.57
CA THR A 256 -23.31 21.00 23.45
C THR A 256 -22.17 19.95 23.47
N ASP A 257 -22.48 18.70 23.15
CA ASP A 257 -21.48 17.61 23.06
C ASP A 257 -21.09 17.26 21.61
N THR A 258 -21.60 18.01 20.61
CA THR A 258 -21.36 17.79 19.17
C THR A 258 -20.38 18.81 18.61
N LEU A 259 -19.28 18.35 17.99
CA LEU A 259 -18.36 19.22 17.27
C LEU A 259 -18.94 19.61 15.90
N VAL A 260 -19.16 20.91 15.68
CA VAL A 260 -19.69 21.44 14.42
C VAL A 260 -18.58 22.03 13.56
N PHE A 261 -18.44 21.53 12.33
CA PHE A 261 -17.51 22.04 11.33
C PHE A 261 -18.25 22.76 10.21
N GLY A 262 -17.81 23.99 9.92
CA GLY A 262 -18.34 24.79 8.82
C GLY A 262 -17.63 24.54 7.50
N TYR A 263 -18.36 24.15 6.45
CA TYR A 263 -17.81 23.92 5.11
C TYR A 263 -17.31 25.22 4.44
N ILE A 264 -16.14 25.15 3.81
CA ILE A 264 -15.62 26.14 2.86
C ILE A 264 -14.89 25.41 1.72
N ASP A 265 -15.27 25.70 0.48
CA ASP A 265 -14.58 25.26 -0.74
C ASP A 265 -13.23 25.99 -0.89
N LEU A 266 -12.13 25.23 -0.90
CA LEU A 266 -10.77 25.72 -1.12
C LEU A 266 -10.32 25.60 -2.58
N GLY A 267 -11.04 24.86 -3.42
CA GLY A 267 -10.71 24.57 -4.80
C GLY A 267 -10.51 25.82 -5.68
N VAL A 268 -9.75 25.65 -6.77
CA VAL A 268 -9.41 26.74 -7.71
C VAL A 268 -9.97 26.47 -9.10
N ALA A 269 -9.82 25.25 -9.62
CA ALA A 269 -10.46 24.78 -10.84
C ALA A 269 -10.64 23.26 -10.80
N ASN A 270 -11.69 22.75 -11.43
CA ASN A 270 -11.82 21.35 -11.82
C ASN A 270 -12.47 21.28 -13.23
N THR A 271 -12.57 20.09 -13.81
CA THR A 271 -13.26 19.87 -15.11
C THR A 271 -14.70 19.37 -15.00
N THR A 272 -15.24 19.24 -13.79
CA THR A 272 -16.56 18.64 -13.50
C THR A 272 -17.65 19.64 -13.13
N GLY A 273 -17.28 20.86 -12.71
CA GLY A 273 -18.24 21.88 -12.33
C GLY A 273 -17.63 23.25 -12.02
N PRO A 274 -18.45 24.25 -11.67
CA PRO A 274 -17.96 25.52 -11.19
C PRO A 274 -17.51 25.38 -9.73
N LEU A 275 -16.21 25.55 -9.48
CA LEU A 275 -15.67 25.79 -8.14
C LEU A 275 -15.83 27.25 -7.73
N SER A 276 -15.84 27.49 -6.42
CA SER A 276 -16.01 28.84 -5.86
C SER A 276 -14.78 29.72 -6.11
N ASN A 277 -13.58 29.13 -6.09
CA ASN A 277 -12.30 29.82 -6.27
C ASN A 277 -12.20 31.12 -5.44
N PHE A 278 -12.64 31.04 -4.19
CA PHE A 278 -12.65 32.18 -3.28
C PHE A 278 -11.23 32.74 -3.08
N ALA A 279 -11.11 34.06 -2.98
CA ALA A 279 -9.87 34.69 -2.54
C ALA A 279 -9.57 34.29 -1.07
N ILE A 280 -8.30 34.23 -0.67
CA ILE A 280 -7.92 33.90 0.72
C ILE A 280 -8.65 34.80 1.74
N ALA A 281 -8.80 36.10 1.44
CA ALA A 281 -9.54 37.02 2.30
C ALA A 281 -11.03 36.67 2.45
N GLU A 282 -11.66 36.08 1.42
CA GLU A 282 -13.05 35.61 1.49
C GLU A 282 -13.16 34.26 2.23
N ILE A 283 -12.18 33.36 2.06
CA ILE A 283 -12.09 32.13 2.86
C ILE A 283 -12.01 32.46 4.36
N VAL A 284 -11.16 33.41 4.74
CA VAL A 284 -11.05 33.89 6.13
C VAL A 284 -12.33 34.59 6.58
N GLN A 285 -12.99 35.37 5.71
CA GLN A 285 -14.26 36.03 6.04
C GLN A 285 -15.41 35.01 6.28
N ARG A 286 -15.46 33.93 5.50
CA ARG A 286 -16.45 32.84 5.69
C ARG A 286 -16.16 32.01 6.94
N ALA A 287 -14.89 31.76 7.24
CA ALA A 287 -14.49 31.13 8.49
C ALA A 287 -14.87 32.00 9.72
N ASP A 288 -14.69 33.33 9.63
CA ASP A 288 -15.14 34.25 10.68
C ASP A 288 -16.67 34.17 10.89
N TRP A 289 -17.46 34.04 9.83
CA TRP A 289 -18.91 33.84 9.96
C TRP A 289 -19.27 32.48 10.58
N TRP A 290 -18.63 31.38 10.16
CA TRP A 290 -18.83 30.07 10.79
C TRP A 290 -18.51 30.08 12.29
N LEU A 291 -17.33 30.57 12.67
CA LEU A 291 -16.83 30.50 14.04
C LEU A 291 -17.50 31.55 14.95
N ASN A 292 -17.56 32.81 14.52
CA ASN A 292 -17.94 33.94 15.38
C ASN A 292 -19.40 34.41 15.19
N VAL A 293 -20.14 33.89 14.19
CA VAL A 293 -21.57 34.22 13.97
C VAL A 293 -22.47 32.98 14.11
N VAL A 294 -22.11 31.84 13.49
CA VAL A 294 -22.87 30.59 13.62
C VAL A 294 -22.52 29.85 14.91
N GLY A 295 -21.27 29.92 15.37
CA GLY A 295 -20.80 29.21 16.55
C GLY A 295 -20.30 27.79 16.26
N ALA A 296 -19.77 27.55 15.07
CA ALA A 296 -19.06 26.32 14.75
C ALA A 296 -17.73 26.21 15.52
N ASP A 297 -17.30 25.00 15.86
CA ASP A 297 -16.06 24.72 16.58
C ASP A 297 -14.83 24.77 15.66
N GLY A 298 -15.00 24.43 14.38
CA GLY A 298 -13.93 24.31 13.40
C GLY A 298 -14.37 24.54 11.96
N ILE A 299 -13.40 24.43 11.03
CA ILE A 299 -13.62 24.64 9.60
C ILE A 299 -13.32 23.36 8.83
N PHE A 300 -14.22 22.96 7.93
CA PHE A 300 -14.01 21.92 6.94
C PHE A 300 -13.60 22.57 5.62
N LEU A 301 -12.36 22.35 5.20
CA LEU A 301 -11.84 22.81 3.91
C LEU A 301 -12.01 21.69 2.89
N ASP A 302 -12.99 21.88 2.01
CA ASP A 302 -13.27 20.96 0.90
C ASP A 302 -12.41 21.28 -0.33
N ASP A 303 -12.29 20.33 -1.26
CA ASP A 303 -11.46 20.45 -2.46
C ASP A 303 -10.01 20.86 -2.14
N TYR A 304 -9.46 20.38 -1.03
CA TYR A 304 -8.15 20.81 -0.49
C TYR A 304 -6.98 20.27 -1.34
N GLY A 305 -7.21 19.22 -2.13
CA GLY A 305 -6.18 18.47 -2.87
C GLY A 305 -5.54 19.24 -4.05
N TYR A 306 -4.41 18.72 -4.53
CA TYR A 306 -3.70 19.28 -5.68
C TYR A 306 -4.43 19.02 -7.00
N ASP A 307 -5.32 18.02 -7.01
CA ASP A 307 -6.26 17.70 -8.09
C ASP A 307 -7.33 18.78 -8.35
N PHE A 308 -7.62 19.64 -7.36
CA PHE A 308 -8.48 20.84 -7.49
C PHE A 308 -7.69 22.14 -7.72
N CYS A 309 -6.43 22.00 -8.13
CA CYS A 309 -5.45 23.06 -8.39
C CYS A 309 -5.15 23.96 -7.18
N VAL A 310 -5.37 23.45 -5.97
CA VAL A 310 -4.97 24.12 -4.74
C VAL A 310 -3.46 23.92 -4.56
N SER A 311 -2.70 25.01 -4.48
CA SER A 311 -1.27 24.93 -4.19
C SER A 311 -1.03 24.77 -2.68
N ARG A 312 0.13 24.22 -2.30
CA ARG A 312 0.55 24.19 -0.89
C ARG A 312 0.59 25.58 -0.25
N GLN A 313 0.92 26.61 -1.03
CA GLN A 313 0.85 27.99 -0.55
C GLN A 313 -0.60 28.40 -0.25
N ARG A 314 -1.57 28.09 -1.12
CA ARG A 314 -3.00 28.39 -0.89
C ARG A 314 -3.57 27.63 0.32
N GLN A 315 -3.22 26.35 0.48
CA GLN A 315 -3.54 25.55 1.67
C GLN A 315 -3.01 26.22 2.95
N ASN A 316 -1.73 26.59 2.96
CA ASN A 316 -1.09 27.20 4.12
C ASN A 316 -1.58 28.63 4.39
N ASP A 317 -1.86 29.43 3.37
CA ASP A 317 -2.42 30.79 3.51
C ASP A 317 -3.85 30.74 4.09
N ALA A 318 -4.67 29.77 3.67
CA ALA A 318 -6.00 29.53 4.23
C ALA A 318 -5.91 29.12 5.70
N ILE A 319 -5.08 28.12 6.04
CA ILE A 319 -4.85 27.70 7.43
C ILE A 319 -4.36 28.86 8.28
N ALA A 320 -3.30 29.54 7.86
CA ALA A 320 -2.72 30.66 8.61
C ALA A 320 -3.76 31.77 8.84
N GLY A 321 -4.54 32.12 7.81
CA GLY A 321 -5.63 33.09 7.88
C GLY A 321 -6.72 32.70 8.88
N ILE A 322 -7.25 31.47 8.79
CA ILE A 322 -8.26 30.94 9.70
C ILE A 322 -7.75 30.97 11.15
N ARG A 323 -6.50 30.52 11.39
CA ARG A 323 -5.92 30.52 12.74
C ARG A 323 -5.77 31.92 13.35
N THR A 324 -5.72 33.01 12.54
CA THR A 324 -5.73 34.39 13.08
C THR A 324 -7.06 34.79 13.73
N LEU A 325 -8.15 34.07 13.45
CA LEU A 325 -9.46 34.31 14.05
C LEU A 325 -9.55 33.79 15.49
N SER A 326 -8.61 32.91 15.91
CA SER A 326 -8.60 32.42 17.28
C SER A 326 -8.04 33.45 18.25
N THR A 327 -8.75 33.64 19.36
CA THR A 327 -8.28 34.38 20.55
C THR A 327 -7.82 33.46 21.68
N GLY A 328 -7.75 32.14 21.45
CA GLY A 328 -7.54 31.14 22.50
C GLY A 328 -6.98 29.81 21.99
N ALA A 329 -7.81 28.76 21.98
CA ALA A 329 -7.40 27.45 21.49
C ALA A 329 -7.23 27.42 19.96
N PRO A 330 -6.32 26.61 19.40
CA PRO A 330 -6.21 26.47 17.95
C PRO A 330 -7.53 25.96 17.34
N ILE A 331 -8.10 26.70 16.36
CA ILE A 331 -9.35 26.34 15.65
C ILE A 331 -9.13 25.07 14.84
N PRO A 332 -9.77 23.93 15.13
CA PRO A 332 -9.56 22.69 14.38
C PRO A 332 -9.94 22.86 12.90
N ILE A 333 -9.07 22.38 12.01
CA ILE A 333 -9.29 22.37 10.56
C ILE A 333 -9.39 20.93 10.09
N VAL A 334 -10.40 20.63 9.27
CA VAL A 334 -10.53 19.37 8.55
C VAL A 334 -10.12 19.61 7.10
N ALA A 335 -9.19 18.82 6.57
CA ALA A 335 -8.81 18.87 5.16
C ALA A 335 -9.40 17.68 4.40
N ASN A 336 -10.34 17.93 3.48
CA ASN A 336 -10.81 16.93 2.52
C ASN A 336 -9.98 16.99 1.24
N ALA A 337 -9.23 15.93 0.97
CA ALA A 337 -8.52 15.74 -0.29
C ALA A 337 -8.54 14.27 -0.64
N PHE A 338 -8.67 13.94 -1.92
CA PHE A 338 -8.65 12.54 -2.36
C PHE A 338 -7.37 11.80 -1.93
N ARG A 339 -6.23 12.51 -1.90
CA ARG A 339 -4.89 11.98 -1.62
C ARG A 339 -4.28 12.55 -0.34
N PRO A 340 -3.85 11.71 0.62
CA PRO A 340 -3.09 12.17 1.80
C PRO A 340 -1.77 12.89 1.46
N ASP A 341 -1.12 12.53 0.34
CA ASP A 341 0.12 13.16 -0.14
C ASP A 341 -0.06 14.65 -0.47
N ASP A 342 -1.24 15.05 -0.96
CA ASP A 342 -1.54 16.47 -1.24
C ASP A 342 -1.73 17.27 0.06
N VAL A 343 -2.03 16.56 1.16
CA VAL A 343 -2.26 17.14 2.50
C VAL A 343 -1.00 17.18 3.33
N PHE A 344 -0.15 16.17 3.27
CA PHE A 344 1.04 16.04 4.14
C PHE A 344 2.38 15.99 3.39
N GLY A 345 2.38 15.63 2.11
CA GLY A 345 3.58 15.49 1.30
C GLY A 345 4.26 16.81 0.93
N THR A 346 5.59 16.75 0.79
CA THR A 346 6.46 17.86 0.33
C THR A 346 6.80 17.76 -1.16
N GLN A 347 6.13 16.88 -1.90
CA GLN A 347 6.39 16.61 -3.32
C GLN A 347 6.16 17.86 -4.16
N THR A 348 7.12 18.24 -5.02
CA THR A 348 7.01 19.43 -5.88
C THR A 348 5.95 19.26 -6.97
N THR A 349 5.95 18.09 -7.60
CA THR A 349 5.08 17.72 -8.71
C THR A 349 4.05 16.71 -8.23
N HIS A 350 2.78 16.93 -8.58
CA HIS A 350 1.78 15.88 -8.46
C HIS A 350 2.14 14.75 -9.43
N ALA A 351 2.34 13.52 -8.93
CA ALA A 351 2.84 12.39 -9.74
C ALA A 351 1.91 11.98 -10.89
N PHE A 352 0.67 12.47 -10.87
CA PHE A 352 -0.28 12.36 -11.95
C PHE A 352 -0.48 13.75 -12.57
N ALA A 353 -0.20 13.88 -13.86
CA ALA A 353 -0.70 15.00 -14.65
C ALA A 353 -2.23 14.89 -14.71
N THR A 354 -2.91 15.47 -13.72
CA THR A 354 -4.36 15.39 -13.57
C THR A 354 -5.02 16.26 -14.64
N PRO A 355 -5.82 15.68 -15.56
CA PRO A 355 -6.57 16.46 -16.54
C PRO A 355 -7.68 17.31 -15.89
N TRP A 356 -7.92 17.12 -14.59
CA TRP A 356 -8.87 17.87 -13.77
C TRP A 356 -8.40 19.31 -13.53
N CYS A 357 -7.09 19.58 -13.52
CA CYS A 357 -6.59 20.95 -13.62
C CYS A 357 -6.64 21.42 -15.07
N ASP A 358 -7.54 22.37 -15.33
CA ASP A 358 -7.99 22.85 -16.64
C ASP A 358 -6.91 22.88 -17.74
N ALA A 359 -6.98 21.89 -18.63
CA ALA A 359 -6.12 21.76 -19.81
C ALA A 359 -6.39 22.82 -20.91
N THR A 360 -7.36 23.74 -20.73
CA THR A 360 -7.59 24.87 -21.64
C THR A 360 -6.70 26.08 -21.33
N VAL A 361 -5.99 26.08 -20.19
CA VAL A 361 -4.87 26.99 -19.96
C VAL A 361 -3.65 26.47 -20.74
N PRO A 362 -3.11 27.24 -21.72
CA PRO A 362 -1.98 26.78 -22.53
C PRO A 362 -0.64 26.93 -21.78
N ASP A 363 -0.42 26.04 -20.80
CA ASP A 363 0.80 25.84 -19.99
C ASP A 363 1.24 27.07 -19.15
N PRO A 364 1.48 26.92 -17.83
CA PRO A 364 2.48 25.98 -17.34
C PRO A 364 1.90 24.85 -16.48
N VAL A 365 2.53 23.68 -16.57
CA VAL A 365 2.50 22.57 -15.63
C VAL A 365 2.25 23.09 -14.21
N PHE A 366 1.09 22.79 -13.65
CA PHE A 366 0.75 23.16 -12.29
C PHE A 366 1.72 22.44 -11.34
N VAL A 367 2.62 23.22 -10.73
CA VAL A 367 3.54 22.74 -9.69
C VAL A 367 2.90 23.10 -8.36
N PRO A 368 2.22 22.17 -7.65
CA PRO A 368 1.46 22.49 -6.45
C PRO A 368 2.32 22.98 -5.28
N ASN A 369 3.56 22.48 -5.16
CA ASN A 369 4.44 22.80 -4.04
C ASN A 369 5.89 23.10 -4.50
N PRO A 370 6.10 24.18 -5.28
CA PRO A 370 7.40 24.46 -5.90
C PRO A 370 8.51 24.78 -4.87
N GLY A 371 8.12 25.18 -3.66
CA GLY A 371 9.03 25.46 -2.55
C GLY A 371 9.29 24.28 -1.61
N GLN A 372 8.69 23.10 -1.85
CA GLN A 372 8.73 21.93 -0.95
C GLN A 372 8.35 22.26 0.50
N ILE A 373 7.47 23.24 0.70
CA ILE A 373 7.08 23.68 2.04
C ILE A 373 6.14 22.64 2.68
N ALA A 374 6.27 22.44 3.98
CA ALA A 374 5.41 21.53 4.73
C ALA A 374 3.97 22.08 4.84
N SER A 375 3.04 21.19 5.15
CA SER A 375 1.68 21.56 5.58
C SER A 375 1.73 22.35 6.89
N LEU A 376 0.76 23.24 7.11
CA LEU A 376 0.52 23.89 8.41
C LEU A 376 -0.51 23.15 9.29
N LEU A 377 -1.00 21.99 8.86
CA LEU A 377 -1.84 21.15 9.71
C LEU A 377 -1.05 20.56 10.90
N SER A 378 -1.73 20.37 12.02
CA SER A 378 -1.13 19.93 13.29
C SER A 378 -1.98 18.85 14.00
N ALA A 379 -1.57 18.45 15.21
CA ALA A 379 -2.32 17.58 16.11
C ALA A 379 -3.69 18.14 16.59
N ASP A 380 -4.00 19.39 16.26
CA ASP A 380 -5.32 19.99 16.47
C ASP A 380 -6.26 19.88 15.26
N ASP A 381 -5.78 19.31 14.14
CA ASP A 381 -6.49 19.22 12.87
C ASP A 381 -6.85 17.77 12.51
N TYR A 382 -7.62 17.61 11.44
CA TYR A 382 -8.08 16.33 10.93
C TYR A 382 -7.83 16.18 9.43
N TYR A 383 -7.56 14.95 9.00
CA TYR A 383 -7.76 14.53 7.61
C TYR A 383 -9.15 13.94 7.45
N PHE A 384 -9.84 14.27 6.36
CA PHE A 384 -11.12 13.65 6.01
C PHE A 384 -10.91 12.58 4.92
N TYR A 385 -11.19 11.34 5.29
CA TYR A 385 -11.22 10.21 4.39
C TYR A 385 -12.63 10.06 3.82
N GLU A 386 -12.89 10.78 2.74
CA GLU A 386 -14.07 10.55 1.90
C GLU A 386 -13.98 9.23 1.14
N SER A 387 -15.13 8.56 0.98
CA SER A 387 -15.29 7.25 0.32
C SER A 387 -14.52 6.09 0.98
N HIS A 388 -14.39 6.10 2.30
CA HIS A 388 -13.71 5.06 3.07
C HIS A 388 -14.48 3.72 3.02
N GLN A 389 -13.84 2.69 2.45
CA GLN A 389 -14.34 1.33 2.21
C GLN A 389 -15.53 1.21 1.23
N LEU A 390 -16.33 2.26 1.07
CA LEU A 390 -17.41 2.33 0.08
C LEU A 390 -17.32 3.63 -0.73
N ILE A 391 -17.29 3.47 -2.05
CA ILE A 391 -17.22 4.55 -3.04
C ILE A 391 -18.38 4.43 -4.02
N ASN A 392 -19.30 5.39 -3.99
CA ASN A 392 -20.57 5.35 -4.74
C ASN A 392 -21.34 4.02 -4.54
N GLY A 393 -21.42 3.54 -3.29
CA GLY A 393 -22.17 2.33 -2.92
C GLY A 393 -21.43 1.01 -3.10
N ASP A 394 -20.47 0.95 -4.02
CA ASP A 394 -19.61 -0.21 -4.21
C ASP A 394 -18.48 -0.25 -3.17
N PHE A 395 -18.10 -1.45 -2.73
CA PHE A 395 -16.90 -1.65 -1.92
C PHE A 395 -15.65 -1.26 -2.71
N GLU A 396 -14.70 -0.60 -2.05
CA GLU A 396 -13.45 -0.16 -2.70
C GLU A 396 -12.62 -1.38 -3.14
N ALA A 397 -12.38 -1.51 -4.45
CA ALA A 397 -11.74 -2.68 -5.02
C ALA A 397 -10.20 -2.64 -4.92
N ASN A 398 -9.60 -3.76 -4.51
CA ASN A 398 -8.15 -4.01 -4.36
C ASN A 398 -7.31 -3.91 -5.68
N ASP A 399 -7.73 -3.17 -6.72
CA ASP A 399 -7.12 -3.13 -8.07
C ASP A 399 -6.53 -1.75 -8.45
N TYR A 400 -6.47 -0.80 -7.50
CA TYR A 400 -5.93 0.53 -7.72
C TYR A 400 -4.70 0.86 -6.86
N ALA A 401 -3.78 1.66 -7.41
CA ALA A 401 -2.64 2.24 -6.67
C ALA A 401 -3.05 3.30 -5.60
N PHE A 402 -4.34 3.38 -5.30
CA PHE A 402 -4.97 4.23 -4.29
C PHE A 402 -5.93 3.43 -3.39
N ASP A 403 -5.88 2.09 -3.48
CA ASP A 403 -6.65 1.15 -2.65
C ASP A 403 -6.63 1.56 -1.17
N TRP A 404 -7.74 1.28 -0.50
CA TRP A 404 -8.03 1.75 0.85
C TRP A 404 -6.90 1.37 1.83
N GLN A 405 -6.26 0.22 1.60
CA GLN A 405 -5.11 -0.30 2.34
C GLN A 405 -3.93 0.67 2.29
N PHE A 406 -3.57 1.13 1.09
CA PHE A 406 -2.47 2.08 0.88
C PHE A 406 -2.76 3.43 1.52
N LYS A 407 -3.98 3.94 1.33
CA LYS A 407 -4.42 5.22 1.90
C LYS A 407 -4.44 5.19 3.43
N SER A 408 -4.96 4.11 4.02
CA SER A 408 -5.02 3.91 5.48
C SER A 408 -3.63 3.72 6.09
N GLN A 409 -2.75 2.93 5.46
CA GLN A 409 -1.37 2.76 5.91
C GLN A 409 -0.54 4.05 5.78
N TYR A 410 -0.74 4.84 4.72
CA TYR A 410 -0.12 6.15 4.58
C TYR A 410 -0.55 7.07 5.73
N LEU A 411 -1.86 7.14 6.00
CA LEU A 411 -2.41 7.99 7.06
C LEU A 411 -1.90 7.57 8.44
N ALA A 412 -1.87 6.28 8.74
CA ALA A 412 -1.26 5.74 9.96
C ALA A 412 0.21 6.18 10.12
N ASN A 413 1.01 6.07 9.05
CA ASN A 413 2.42 6.50 9.06
C ASN A 413 2.54 8.02 9.26
N ALA A 414 1.67 8.81 8.63
CA ALA A 414 1.66 10.27 8.78
C ALA A 414 1.23 10.69 10.20
N GLN A 415 0.21 10.06 10.78
CA GLN A 415 -0.26 10.30 12.15
C GLN A 415 0.85 10.04 13.19
N ALA A 416 1.69 9.01 12.99
CA ALA A 416 2.83 8.76 13.88
C ALA A 416 3.83 9.94 13.96
N SER A 417 3.83 10.84 12.97
CA SER A 417 4.73 12.01 12.90
C SER A 417 4.06 13.37 13.19
N LEU A 418 2.77 13.51 12.87
CA LEU A 418 2.03 14.78 12.93
C LEU A 418 0.83 14.76 13.88
N ASP A 419 0.41 13.59 14.35
CA ASP A 419 -0.50 13.40 15.50
C ASP A 419 -1.90 14.03 15.29
N PHE A 420 -2.30 14.20 14.02
CA PHE A 420 -3.62 14.67 13.57
C PHE A 420 -4.70 13.60 13.69
N GLY A 421 -5.96 14.01 13.73
CA GLY A 421 -7.12 13.10 13.79
C GLY A 421 -7.62 12.65 12.42
N ILE A 422 -8.41 11.57 12.34
CA ILE A 422 -9.02 11.12 11.09
C ILE A 422 -10.54 11.06 11.24
N LEU A 423 -11.23 11.76 10.35
CA LEU A 423 -12.67 11.64 10.14
C LEU A 423 -12.89 10.84 8.85
N SER A 424 -13.90 9.97 8.79
CA SER A 424 -14.12 9.11 7.62
C SER A 424 -15.61 8.96 7.27
N THR A 425 -15.93 8.85 5.99
CA THR A 425 -17.30 8.55 5.54
C THR A 425 -17.30 7.59 4.36
N THR A 426 -18.32 6.74 4.27
CA THR A 426 -18.69 6.11 2.99
C THR A 426 -19.23 7.17 2.02
N THR A 427 -19.28 6.86 0.72
CA THR A 427 -20.12 7.59 -0.24
C THR A 427 -21.04 6.62 -0.99
N ILE A 428 -22.25 7.07 -1.33
CA ILE A 428 -23.27 6.27 -2.02
C ILE A 428 -23.85 7.02 -3.22
N ASP A 429 -24.33 6.26 -4.21
CA ASP A 429 -25.01 6.79 -5.38
C ASP A 429 -26.53 6.93 -5.14
N GLY A 430 -27.25 7.58 -6.06
CA GLY A 430 -28.67 7.89 -5.90
C GLY A 430 -29.66 6.71 -6.02
N ALA A 431 -29.17 5.51 -6.34
CA ALA A 431 -29.93 4.26 -6.37
C ALA A 431 -29.75 3.42 -5.09
N ASP A 432 -28.73 3.70 -4.30
CA ASP A 432 -28.35 2.91 -3.13
C ASP A 432 -29.30 3.09 -1.95
N VAL A 433 -29.47 2.00 -1.21
CA VAL A 433 -30.18 1.97 0.08
C VAL A 433 -29.14 1.66 1.16
N TYR A 434 -29.27 2.28 2.32
CA TYR A 434 -28.43 1.99 3.48
C TYR A 434 -28.31 0.48 3.76
N ASP A 435 -27.08 0.00 3.78
CA ASP A 435 -26.71 -1.36 4.18
C ASP A 435 -25.97 -1.32 5.51
N GLU A 436 -26.56 -1.95 6.53
CA GLU A 436 -26.02 -2.01 7.90
C GLU A 436 -24.70 -2.80 7.96
N LEU A 437 -24.57 -3.88 7.17
CA LEU A 437 -23.37 -4.71 7.16
C LEU A 437 -22.22 -3.98 6.46
N ALA A 438 -22.49 -3.30 5.36
CA ALA A 438 -21.49 -2.47 4.68
C ALA A 438 -21.04 -1.28 5.54
N PHE A 439 -21.97 -0.63 6.28
CA PHE A 439 -21.61 0.39 7.25
C PHE A 439 -20.77 -0.18 8.40
N PHE A 440 -21.11 -1.37 8.92
CA PHE A 440 -20.34 -2.01 9.98
C PHE A 440 -18.93 -2.40 9.51
N TYR A 441 -18.77 -2.87 8.27
CA TYR A 441 -17.47 -3.12 7.66
C TYR A 441 -16.60 -1.84 7.58
N SER A 442 -17.18 -0.71 7.12
CA SER A 442 -16.49 0.59 7.15
C SER A 442 -16.17 1.05 8.59
N TRP A 443 -17.08 0.83 9.55
CA TRP A 443 -16.84 1.15 10.97
C TRP A 443 -15.71 0.32 11.59
N TYR A 444 -15.68 -0.99 11.35
CA TYR A 444 -14.60 -1.86 11.85
C TYR A 444 -13.26 -1.55 11.20
N SER A 445 -13.22 -1.19 9.91
CA SER A 445 -12.01 -0.65 9.26
C SER A 445 -11.55 0.65 9.94
N ALA A 446 -12.47 1.58 10.21
CA ALA A 446 -12.18 2.84 10.87
C ALA A 446 -11.64 2.62 12.30
N ALA A 447 -12.21 1.64 13.04
CA ALA A 447 -11.72 1.24 14.35
C ALA A 447 -10.34 0.56 14.29
N LEU A 448 -10.06 -0.24 13.27
CA LEU A 448 -8.78 -0.91 13.05
C LEU A 448 -7.64 0.11 12.87
N TYR A 449 -7.88 1.18 12.11
CA TYR A 449 -6.89 2.26 11.91
C TYR A 449 -6.93 3.36 12.98
N GLY A 450 -7.98 3.41 13.81
CA GLY A 450 -8.12 4.39 14.89
C GLY A 450 -8.60 5.76 14.42
N HIS A 451 -9.59 5.80 13.52
CA HIS A 451 -10.25 7.05 13.13
C HIS A 451 -11.10 7.59 14.29
N ASP A 452 -11.08 8.91 14.50
CA ASP A 452 -11.80 9.56 15.60
C ASP A 452 -13.32 9.48 15.45
N ALA A 453 -13.82 9.56 14.20
CA ALA A 453 -15.23 9.39 13.90
C ALA A 453 -15.47 8.82 12.50
N THR A 454 -16.60 8.14 12.34
CA THR A 454 -17.03 7.59 11.06
C THR A 454 -18.54 7.69 10.83
N GLY A 455 -18.92 7.84 9.56
CA GLY A 455 -20.28 8.14 9.12
C GLY A 455 -20.67 7.37 7.86
N TRP A 456 -21.98 7.25 7.66
CA TRP A 456 -22.55 6.82 6.39
C TRP A 456 -22.83 8.08 5.56
N GLY A 457 -22.24 8.17 4.38
CA GLY A 457 -22.53 9.27 3.46
C GLY A 457 -23.86 9.01 2.76
N GLU A 458 -24.92 9.72 3.17
CA GLU A 458 -26.19 9.73 2.46
C GLU A 458 -26.03 10.32 1.05
N VAL A 459 -26.97 10.06 0.14
CA VAL A 459 -26.94 10.53 -1.25
C VAL A 459 -26.66 12.05 -1.33
N LEU A 460 -25.54 12.42 -1.95
CA LEU A 460 -25.07 13.82 -2.03
C LEU A 460 -25.07 14.54 -0.67
N PHE A 461 -24.69 13.81 0.39
CA PHE A 461 -24.67 14.26 1.79
C PHE A 461 -25.99 14.91 2.23
N SER A 462 -27.11 14.30 1.84
CA SER A 462 -28.49 14.75 2.15
C SER A 462 -28.92 16.07 1.48
N ALA A 463 -28.10 16.69 0.62
CA ALA A 463 -28.44 17.94 -0.05
C ALA A 463 -29.81 17.94 -0.78
N PRO A 464 -30.24 16.86 -1.46
CA PRO A 464 -31.50 16.86 -2.21
C PRO A 464 -32.76 16.65 -1.34
N THR A 465 -32.62 16.07 -0.15
CA THR A 465 -33.75 15.52 0.63
C THR A 465 -33.85 16.05 2.06
N SER A 466 -32.75 16.52 2.66
CA SER A 466 -32.62 16.72 4.12
C SER A 466 -32.84 15.45 4.97
N GLU A 467 -32.75 14.26 4.37
CA GLU A 467 -32.88 12.98 5.09
C GLU A 467 -31.50 12.43 5.45
N ALA A 468 -31.19 12.39 6.75
CA ALA A 468 -30.00 11.80 7.35
C ALA A 468 -30.35 10.96 8.60
N PRO A 469 -30.95 9.76 8.42
CA PRO A 469 -31.31 8.90 9.54
C PRO A 469 -30.10 8.49 10.38
N PHE A 470 -30.23 8.52 11.71
CA PHE A 470 -29.12 8.11 12.59
C PHE A 470 -28.77 6.64 12.37
N ARG A 471 -27.58 6.37 11.83
CA ARG A 471 -27.06 5.02 11.62
C ARG A 471 -26.44 4.51 12.92
N ALA A 472 -27.00 3.44 13.48
CA ALA A 472 -26.46 2.81 14.68
C ALA A 472 -25.06 2.22 14.37
N ARG A 473 -24.17 2.25 15.36
CA ARG A 473 -22.83 1.63 15.27
C ARG A 473 -22.89 0.22 15.87
N PRO A 474 -21.95 -0.68 15.57
CA PRO A 474 -21.82 -1.96 16.25
C PRO A 474 -21.86 -1.79 17.77
N ALA A 475 -22.73 -2.54 18.46
CA ALA A 475 -22.89 -2.46 19.92
C ALA A 475 -21.79 -3.26 20.64
N VAL A 476 -20.54 -2.87 20.40
CA VAL A 476 -19.31 -3.49 20.90
C VAL A 476 -18.45 -2.42 21.58
N ASP A 477 -17.66 -2.85 22.57
CA ASP A 477 -16.56 -2.06 23.10
C ASP A 477 -15.26 -2.76 22.68
N VAL A 478 -14.47 -2.12 21.81
CA VAL A 478 -13.20 -2.68 21.34
C VAL A 478 -12.01 -2.28 22.21
N GLY A 479 -12.21 -1.61 23.35
CA GLY A 479 -11.17 -1.31 24.34
C GLY A 479 -10.62 0.12 24.29
N ASP A 480 -9.58 0.36 25.10
CA ASP A 480 -8.95 1.68 25.34
C ASP A 480 -7.51 1.76 24.78
N VAL A 481 -6.85 0.64 24.45
CA VAL A 481 -5.47 0.61 23.94
C VAL A 481 -5.27 -0.42 22.81
N PHE A 482 -4.64 -0.03 21.69
CA PHE A 482 -4.11 -0.96 20.68
C PHE A 482 -2.84 -1.65 21.20
N LEU A 483 -2.79 -2.99 21.14
CA LEU A 483 -1.62 -3.79 21.51
C LEU A 483 -0.68 -4.05 20.33
N THR A 484 -1.20 -4.01 19.10
CA THR A 484 -0.43 -4.21 17.86
C THR A 484 -0.66 -3.09 16.84
N SER A 485 0.20 -3.01 15.83
CA SER A 485 -0.09 -2.31 14.57
C SER A 485 -1.14 -3.07 13.76
N PRO A 486 -1.85 -2.44 12.80
CA PRO A 486 -2.62 -3.15 11.78
C PRO A 486 -1.79 -4.27 11.15
N GLY A 487 -2.31 -5.50 11.15
CA GLY A 487 -1.69 -6.68 10.57
C GLY A 487 -2.57 -7.31 9.49
N GLN A 488 -1.95 -7.97 8.53
CA GLN A 488 -2.62 -8.65 7.41
C GLN A 488 -2.34 -10.16 7.46
N SER A 489 -3.29 -10.98 7.01
CA SER A 489 -3.08 -12.40 6.77
C SER A 489 -2.11 -12.65 5.60
N VAL A 490 -1.52 -13.84 5.54
CA VAL A 490 -0.52 -14.21 4.50
C VAL A 490 -1.08 -14.26 3.08
N ASP A 491 -2.41 -14.29 2.94
CA ASP A 491 -3.16 -14.24 1.68
C ASP A 491 -3.78 -12.85 1.41
N PHE A 492 -3.50 -11.85 2.26
CA PHE A 492 -4.00 -10.46 2.17
C PHE A 492 -5.53 -10.31 2.23
N VAL A 493 -6.23 -11.34 2.69
CA VAL A 493 -7.70 -11.35 2.80
C VAL A 493 -8.16 -10.70 4.10
N GLU A 494 -7.65 -11.16 5.25
CA GLU A 494 -8.02 -10.66 6.57
C GLU A 494 -7.05 -9.56 7.02
N TRP A 495 -7.60 -8.42 7.43
CA TRP A 495 -6.88 -7.40 8.18
C TRP A 495 -7.36 -7.44 9.63
N SER A 496 -6.44 -7.36 10.59
CA SER A 496 -6.78 -7.38 12.01
C SER A 496 -5.85 -6.53 12.86
N ARG A 497 -6.32 -6.19 14.08
CA ARG A 497 -5.53 -5.47 15.08
C ARG A 497 -5.97 -5.86 16.48
N ASP A 498 -5.01 -6.10 17.36
CA ASP A 498 -5.27 -6.49 18.74
C ASP A 498 -5.39 -5.26 19.64
N THR A 499 -6.27 -5.34 20.61
CA THR A 499 -6.58 -4.33 21.62
C THR A 499 -6.56 -4.96 23.01
N ASP A 500 -6.62 -4.13 24.06
CA ASP A 500 -6.72 -4.61 25.44
C ASP A 500 -8.06 -5.31 25.78
N ALA A 501 -9.04 -5.27 24.87
CA ALA A 501 -10.32 -5.97 25.00
C ALA A 501 -10.50 -7.16 24.04
N GLY A 502 -9.75 -7.26 22.93
CA GLY A 502 -9.94 -8.30 21.92
C GLY A 502 -9.22 -8.03 20.59
N ARG A 503 -9.63 -8.74 19.52
CA ARG A 503 -9.12 -8.54 18.16
C ARG A 503 -10.21 -7.95 17.26
N ILE A 504 -9.95 -6.78 16.69
CA ILE A 504 -10.73 -6.20 15.58
C ILE A 504 -10.30 -6.90 14.29
N TRP A 505 -11.24 -7.22 13.39
CA TRP A 505 -10.91 -7.78 12.08
C TRP A 505 -11.91 -7.40 10.99
N ILE A 506 -11.43 -7.40 9.74
CA ILE A 506 -12.22 -7.27 8.50
C ILE A 506 -11.69 -8.27 7.46
N ASP A 507 -12.55 -8.77 6.59
CA ASP A 507 -12.22 -9.66 5.46
C ASP A 507 -12.53 -8.94 4.13
N THR A 508 -11.51 -8.71 3.32
CA THR A 508 -11.60 -7.90 2.08
C THR A 508 -12.19 -8.63 0.88
N GLN A 509 -12.44 -9.94 0.99
CA GLN A 509 -13.03 -10.73 -0.09
C GLN A 509 -14.53 -10.94 0.09
N THR A 510 -14.97 -11.06 1.34
CA THR A 510 -16.37 -11.28 1.74
C THR A 510 -17.04 -10.03 2.25
N HIS A 511 -16.27 -9.01 2.66
CA HIS A 511 -16.69 -7.84 3.41
C HIS A 511 -17.35 -8.19 4.77
N GLU A 512 -17.06 -9.38 5.30
CA GLU A 512 -17.34 -9.70 6.70
C GLU A 512 -16.40 -8.91 7.62
N SER A 513 -16.87 -8.62 8.83
CA SER A 513 -16.13 -7.84 9.81
C SER A 513 -16.60 -8.16 11.23
N GLY A 514 -15.77 -7.87 12.22
CA GLY A 514 -16.17 -8.07 13.60
C GLY A 514 -15.10 -7.81 14.64
N PHE A 515 -15.42 -8.26 15.85
CA PHE A 515 -14.58 -8.20 17.02
C PHE A 515 -14.62 -9.54 17.76
N VAL A 516 -13.45 -10.06 18.13
CA VAL A 516 -13.31 -11.28 18.93
C VAL A 516 -12.79 -10.86 20.31
N PRO A 517 -13.63 -10.88 21.37
CA PRO A 517 -13.19 -10.46 22.70
C PRO A 517 -12.16 -11.43 23.28
N GLU A 518 -11.15 -10.89 23.97
CA GLU A 518 -10.16 -11.68 24.68
C GLU A 518 -10.84 -12.54 25.78
N PRO A 519 -10.45 -13.81 25.97
CA PRO A 519 -10.93 -14.59 27.10
C PRO A 519 -10.58 -13.91 28.42
N ALA A 520 -11.55 -13.87 29.36
CA ALA A 520 -11.47 -13.11 30.63
C ALA A 520 -10.37 -13.54 31.64
N GLY A 521 -9.33 -14.25 31.20
CA GLY A 521 -8.11 -14.56 31.94
C GLY A 521 -6.80 -14.21 31.21
N GLY A 522 -6.82 -13.69 29.98
CA GLY A 522 -5.62 -13.37 29.19
C GLY A 522 -4.94 -12.04 29.58
N ALA A 523 -5.74 -11.00 29.85
CA ALA A 523 -5.28 -9.62 30.03
C ALA A 523 -4.27 -9.38 31.18
N ALA A 524 -4.12 -10.32 32.12
CA ALA A 524 -3.29 -10.17 33.31
C ALA A 524 -1.76 -10.15 33.05
N LEU A 525 -1.30 -10.49 31.84
CA LEU A 525 0.13 -10.53 31.48
C LEU A 525 0.62 -9.35 30.64
N ALA A 526 -0.24 -8.72 29.82
CA ALA A 526 0.14 -7.62 28.94
C ALA A 526 0.19 -6.25 29.66
N ALA A 527 -0.74 -6.00 30.60
CA ALA A 527 -0.87 -4.72 31.30
C ALA A 527 0.30 -4.35 32.25
N GLY A 528 1.33 -5.20 32.36
CA GLY A 528 2.44 -5.03 33.31
C GLY A 528 3.52 -4.01 32.91
N LEU A 529 3.48 -3.44 31.70
CA LEU A 529 4.62 -2.68 31.13
C LEU A 529 4.31 -1.31 30.50
N LEU A 530 3.05 -0.94 30.26
CA LEU A 530 2.67 0.34 29.65
C LEU A 530 1.59 1.08 30.47
N GLY A 531 2.00 1.59 31.64
CA GLY A 531 1.15 2.40 32.51
C GLY A 531 1.27 3.90 32.22
N LEU A 532 0.11 4.57 32.03
CA LEU A 532 -0.10 6.00 31.79
C LEU A 532 0.33 6.53 30.41
N HIS A 533 -0.62 6.63 29.45
CA HIS A 533 -0.87 7.77 28.54
C HIS A 533 -1.98 7.40 27.52
N ALA A 534 -3.28 7.56 27.86
CA ALA A 534 -4.39 7.31 26.91
C ALA A 534 -5.69 8.11 27.18
N LEU A 535 -6.17 8.14 28.44
CA LEU A 535 -7.52 8.63 28.82
C LEU A 535 -7.73 10.17 28.81
N ALA A 536 -7.31 10.87 27.76
CA ALA A 536 -7.25 12.34 27.77
C ALA A 536 -7.68 13.10 26.50
N ARG A 537 -7.94 12.48 25.33
CA ARG A 537 -8.16 13.26 24.08
C ARG A 537 -9.55 13.87 23.94
N LEU A 538 -10.60 13.07 23.72
CA LEU A 538 -11.96 13.59 23.50
C LEU A 538 -12.47 14.43 24.69
N ARG A 539 -12.24 13.97 25.94
CA ARG A 539 -12.67 14.70 27.15
C ARG A 539 -11.87 15.96 27.50
N ARG A 540 -10.73 16.27 26.86
CA ARG A 540 -10.01 17.55 27.07
C ARG A 540 -10.45 18.68 26.14
N ARG A 541 -11.19 18.40 25.06
CA ARG A 541 -11.70 19.43 24.15
C ARG A 541 -13.10 19.93 24.54
N SER A 542 -14.02 19.05 24.98
CA SER A 542 -15.33 19.45 25.56
C SER A 542 -15.22 20.12 26.95
N ALA A 543 -14.18 19.82 27.74
CA ALA A 543 -13.97 20.42 29.06
C ALA A 543 -13.39 21.86 29.03
N ARG A 544 -13.98 22.76 28.24
CA ARG A 544 -13.73 24.22 28.25
C ARG A 544 -15.02 24.98 27.97
N GLY A 545 -15.73 25.35 29.05
CA GLY A 545 -16.73 26.43 29.04
C GLY A 545 -16.10 27.80 29.26
#